data_AF-A0A1D9CZT3-F1
#
_entry.id   AF-A0A1D9CZT3-F1
#
_cell.length_a   1.000
_cell.length_b   1.000
_cell.length_c   1.000
_cell.angle_alpha   90.00
_cell.angle_beta   90.00
_cell.angle_gamma   90.00
#
_symmetry.space_group_name_H-M   'P 1'
#
loop_
_entity.id
_entity.type
_entity.pdbx_description
1 polymer ?
#
loop_
_entity_poly.entity_id
_entity_poly.type
_entity_poly.pdbx_seq_one_letter_code
_entity_poly.pdbx_strand_id
1 'polypeptide(L)'
;MTNMSEKPDFMSEVASDRPEVLAHYPVIHYQPIHWGEMDAFNHLNNVVYYRYSESARIGYLHALDMFDGSMVTVLAQSSCQYLHPVTYPDTLLLGVRCQRLGNTSIAMEYSYYSTAQNKIVATADAVVVRLDSDGKGKLPWTAEERARLLALEAKFGHTPEY
;
A
#
# COMPACT_ATOMS: atom_id res chain seq x y z
N MET A 1 6.77 -28.68 -28.27
CA MET A 1 5.64 -28.19 -27.46
C MET A 1 6.22 -27.32 -26.37
N THR A 2 6.26 -26.02 -26.61
CA THR A 2 6.85 -25.03 -25.70
C THR A 2 5.82 -24.72 -24.62
N ASN A 3 6.17 -25.00 -23.37
CA ASN A 3 5.28 -24.85 -22.23
C ASN A 3 4.99 -23.35 -22.02
N MET A 4 3.72 -22.97 -22.08
CA MET A 4 3.23 -21.64 -21.76
C MET A 4 2.89 -21.58 -20.26
N SER A 5 3.19 -20.43 -19.67
CA SER A 5 2.69 -19.90 -18.40
C SER A 5 3.31 -20.42 -17.10
N GLU A 6 4.48 -19.89 -16.77
CA GLU A 6 4.67 -19.35 -15.42
C GLU A 6 4.71 -17.84 -15.58
N LYS A 7 3.72 -17.14 -14.99
CA LYS A 7 3.84 -15.69 -14.82
C LYS A 7 4.97 -15.48 -13.79
N PRO A 8 5.97 -14.63 -14.06
CA PRO A 8 6.97 -14.31 -13.05
C PRO A 8 6.26 -13.76 -11.83
N ASP A 9 6.40 -14.44 -10.71
CA ASP A 9 5.93 -13.99 -9.40
C ASP A 9 6.90 -12.92 -8.91
N PHE A 10 6.65 -11.66 -9.32
CA PHE A 10 7.41 -10.49 -8.89
C PHE A 10 7.37 -10.26 -7.37
N MET A 11 6.56 -11.03 -6.62
CA MET A 11 6.48 -10.95 -5.16
C MET A 11 7.34 -12.00 -4.44
N SER A 12 7.93 -12.97 -5.15
CA SER A 12 8.52 -14.18 -4.53
C SER A 12 9.97 -14.06 -4.04
N GLU A 13 10.74 -13.02 -4.41
CA GLU A 13 12.15 -12.90 -4.00
C GLU A 13 12.42 -11.93 -2.85
N VAL A 14 11.39 -11.30 -2.26
CA VAL A 14 11.58 -10.21 -1.28
C VAL A 14 11.18 -10.60 0.15
N ALA A 15 11.24 -11.89 0.46
CA ALA A 15 10.81 -12.42 1.75
C ALA A 15 11.92 -12.51 2.82
N SER A 16 13.13 -11.97 2.63
CA SER A 16 14.22 -12.15 3.61
C SER A 16 14.86 -10.90 4.24
N ASP A 17 14.67 -9.67 3.76
CA ASP A 17 15.34 -8.48 4.32
C ASP A 17 14.40 -7.26 4.48
N ARG A 18 13.23 -7.44 5.11
CA ARG A 18 12.41 -6.28 5.51
C ARG A 18 12.86 -5.76 6.89
N PRO A 19 13.01 -4.44 7.09
CA PRO A 19 13.28 -3.86 8.40
C PRO A 19 12.25 -4.32 9.44
N GLU A 20 12.68 -4.57 10.68
CA GLU A 20 11.79 -5.05 11.76
C GLU A 20 10.59 -4.12 11.98
N VAL A 21 10.80 -2.80 11.85
CA VAL A 21 9.72 -1.79 11.95
C VAL A 21 8.61 -1.98 10.91
N LEU A 22 8.88 -2.70 9.82
CA LEU A 22 7.92 -3.03 8.77
C LEU A 22 7.38 -4.48 8.85
N ALA A 23 7.75 -5.26 9.87
CA ALA A 23 7.39 -6.67 9.97
C ALA A 23 5.87 -6.92 9.99
N HIS A 24 5.10 -5.98 10.55
CA HIS A 24 3.65 -6.07 10.69
C HIS A 24 2.86 -5.61 9.45
N TYR A 25 3.54 -5.25 8.36
CA TYR A 25 2.88 -4.89 7.11
C TYR A 25 2.83 -6.10 6.18
N PRO A 26 1.65 -6.53 5.72
CA PRO A 26 1.52 -7.68 4.83
C PRO A 26 2.13 -7.44 3.46
N VAL A 27 2.09 -6.18 2.98
CA VAL A 27 2.66 -5.80 1.69
C VAL A 27 3.67 -4.68 1.89
N ILE A 28 4.83 -4.84 1.26
CA ILE A 28 5.87 -3.84 1.15
C ILE A 28 6.02 -3.47 -0.33
N HIS A 29 5.77 -2.21 -0.65
CA HIS A 29 6.00 -1.66 -1.99
C HIS A 29 7.38 -1.02 -2.06
N TYR A 30 8.15 -1.39 -3.09
CA TYR A 30 9.51 -0.90 -3.31
C TYR A 30 9.46 0.30 -4.26
N GLN A 31 9.92 1.45 -3.78
CA GLN A 31 9.84 2.69 -4.54
C GLN A 31 11.19 3.41 -4.60
N PRO A 32 11.97 3.18 -5.67
CA PRO A 32 13.10 4.04 -5.98
C PRO A 32 12.64 5.48 -6.20
N ILE A 33 13.38 6.43 -5.65
CA ILE A 33 13.14 7.85 -5.91
C ILE A 33 13.82 8.22 -7.22
N HIS A 34 13.10 8.94 -8.08
CA HIS A 34 13.66 9.57 -9.27
C HIS A 34 14.13 10.99 -8.97
N TRP A 35 15.27 11.39 -9.52
CA TRP A 35 15.83 12.73 -9.31
C TRP A 35 14.83 13.86 -9.58
N GLY A 36 14.00 13.72 -10.62
CA GLY A 36 12.99 14.72 -11.00
C GLY A 36 11.76 14.80 -10.09
N GLU A 37 11.67 13.96 -9.05
CA GLU A 37 10.61 14.00 -8.04
C GLU A 37 10.96 14.91 -6.86
N MET A 38 12.20 15.42 -6.80
CA MET A 38 12.57 16.47 -5.86
C MET A 38 12.06 17.83 -6.35
N ASP A 39 11.62 18.68 -5.43
CA ASP A 39 11.22 20.04 -5.74
C ASP A 39 12.39 21.05 -5.64
N ALA A 40 12.08 22.34 -5.83
CA ALA A 40 13.07 23.41 -5.80
C ALA A 40 13.80 23.56 -4.45
N PHE A 41 13.28 22.94 -3.38
CA PHE A 41 13.93 22.92 -2.08
C PHE A 41 14.82 21.68 -1.88
N ASN A 42 15.08 20.93 -2.94
CA ASN A 42 16.03 19.82 -3.00
C ASN A 42 15.68 18.64 -2.07
N HIS A 43 14.39 18.38 -1.89
CA HIS A 43 13.88 17.20 -1.21
C HIS A 43 12.71 16.62 -2.02
N LEU A 44 12.39 15.34 -1.79
CA LEU A 44 11.25 14.66 -2.38
C LEU A 44 9.97 15.47 -2.15
N ASN A 45 9.30 15.84 -3.23
CA ASN A 45 8.12 16.68 -3.15
C ASN A 45 7.00 15.97 -2.37
N ASN A 46 6.30 16.73 -1.54
CA ASN A 46 5.28 16.22 -0.64
C ASN A 46 4.12 15.49 -1.36
N VAL A 47 3.77 15.88 -2.59
CA VAL A 47 2.71 15.26 -3.40
C VAL A 47 3.11 13.85 -3.87
N VAL A 48 4.40 13.61 -4.07
CA VAL A 48 4.90 12.33 -4.60
C VAL A 48 4.63 11.17 -3.64
N TYR A 49 4.63 11.40 -2.33
CA TYR A 49 4.25 10.41 -1.33
C TYR A 49 2.83 9.84 -1.57
N TYR A 50 1.88 10.67 -1.99
CA TYR A 50 0.53 10.20 -2.33
C TYR A 50 0.51 9.31 -3.57
N ARG A 51 1.37 9.59 -4.57
CA ARG A 51 1.53 8.72 -5.74
C ARG A 51 2.10 7.36 -5.35
N TYR A 52 3.05 7.33 -4.43
CA TYR A 52 3.65 6.08 -3.97
C TYR A 52 2.66 5.24 -3.14
N SER A 53 1.86 5.87 -2.26
CA SER A 53 0.82 5.14 -1.51
C SER A 53 -0.31 4.62 -2.40
N GLU A 54 -0.59 5.27 -3.54
CA GLU A 54 -1.47 4.70 -4.57
C GLU A 54 -0.92 3.38 -5.11
N SER A 55 0.34 3.35 -5.54
CA SER A 55 0.98 2.11 -6.02
C SER A 55 1.01 1.03 -4.94
N ALA A 56 1.37 1.38 -3.71
CA ALA A 56 1.37 0.44 -2.59
C ALA A 56 -0.02 -0.16 -2.33
N ARG A 57 -1.07 0.67 -2.36
CA ARG A 57 -2.45 0.20 -2.23
C ARG A 57 -2.87 -0.76 -3.35
N ILE A 58 -2.45 -0.52 -4.59
CA ILE A 58 -2.72 -1.47 -5.68
C ILE A 58 -2.02 -2.81 -5.41
N GLY A 59 -0.77 -2.79 -4.94
CA GLY A 59 -0.06 -3.99 -4.51
C GLY A 59 -0.81 -4.75 -3.40
N TYR A 60 -1.37 -4.03 -2.43
CA TYR A 60 -2.20 -4.61 -1.38
C TYR A 60 -3.48 -5.27 -1.92
N LEU A 61 -4.19 -4.61 -2.85
CA LEU A 61 -5.39 -5.19 -3.48
C LEU A 61 -5.05 -6.40 -4.36
N HIS A 62 -3.90 -6.43 -5.03
CA HIS A 62 -3.42 -7.60 -5.75
C HIS A 62 -3.16 -8.79 -4.81
N ALA A 63 -2.53 -8.55 -3.65
CA ALA A 63 -2.29 -9.60 -2.65
C ALA A 63 -3.59 -10.24 -2.10
N LEU A 64 -4.72 -9.55 -2.24
CA LEU A 64 -6.05 -10.02 -1.85
C LEU A 64 -6.86 -10.64 -3.00
N ASP A 65 -6.31 -10.66 -4.22
CA ASP A 65 -7.04 -11.00 -5.45
C ASP A 65 -8.30 -10.14 -5.61
N MET A 66 -8.16 -8.84 -5.36
CA MET A 66 -9.24 -7.83 -5.36
C MET A 66 -9.01 -6.72 -6.41
N PHE A 67 -8.05 -6.90 -7.32
CA PHE A 67 -7.74 -5.95 -8.39
C PHE A 67 -7.83 -6.62 -9.77
N ASP A 68 -9.02 -7.14 -10.09
CA ASP A 68 -9.35 -7.87 -11.33
C ASP A 68 -10.04 -7.00 -12.41
N GLY A 69 -10.23 -5.70 -12.11
CA GLY A 69 -10.93 -4.74 -12.98
C GLY A 69 -12.44 -4.67 -12.77
N SER A 70 -13.03 -5.54 -11.93
CA SER A 70 -14.45 -5.48 -11.57
C SER A 70 -14.75 -4.52 -10.41
N MET A 71 -13.73 -4.21 -9.62
CA MET A 71 -13.86 -3.42 -8.40
C MET A 71 -13.73 -1.93 -8.67
N VAL A 72 -14.75 -1.17 -8.27
CA VAL A 72 -14.71 0.30 -8.27
C VAL A 72 -14.48 0.79 -6.84
N THR A 73 -13.41 1.57 -6.64
CA THR A 73 -13.12 2.22 -5.37
C THR A 73 -12.80 3.69 -5.56
N VAL A 74 -13.18 4.51 -4.58
CA VAL A 74 -12.80 5.93 -4.53
C VAL A 74 -12.02 6.23 -3.26
N LEU A 75 -11.09 7.17 -3.36
CA LEU A 75 -10.34 7.71 -2.22
C LEU A 75 -11.18 8.82 -1.56
N ALA A 76 -11.71 8.56 -0.37
CA ALA A 76 -12.57 9.49 0.36
C ALA A 76 -11.78 10.44 1.27
N GLN A 77 -10.61 10.00 1.75
CA GLN A 77 -9.70 10.78 2.59
C GLN A 77 -8.28 10.31 2.35
N SER A 78 -7.31 11.22 2.48
CA SER A 78 -5.91 10.87 2.66
C SER A 78 -5.16 11.94 3.45
N SER A 79 -4.20 11.52 4.26
CA SER A 79 -3.26 12.39 4.97
C SER A 79 -1.85 11.79 4.95
N CYS A 80 -0.85 12.64 5.03
CA CYS A 80 0.56 12.24 5.16
C CYS A 80 1.26 13.15 6.16
N GLN A 81 2.00 12.55 7.08
CA GLN A 81 2.88 13.22 8.03
C GLN A 81 4.32 13.01 7.58
N TYR A 82 5.02 14.10 7.31
CA TYR A 82 6.41 14.11 6.86
C TYR A 82 7.33 14.32 8.07
N LEU A 83 8.06 13.27 8.46
CA LEU A 83 8.89 13.27 9.67
C LEU A 83 10.33 13.71 9.38
N HIS A 84 10.86 13.27 8.24
CA HIS A 84 12.21 13.58 7.79
C HIS A 84 12.24 13.84 6.28
N PRO A 85 12.98 14.85 5.80
CA PRO A 85 13.16 15.07 4.38
C PRO A 85 13.92 13.90 3.74
N VAL A 86 13.61 13.59 2.49
CA VAL A 86 14.25 12.53 1.71
C VAL A 86 14.82 13.14 0.43
N THR A 87 15.99 12.68 0.00
CA THR A 87 16.69 13.19 -1.18
C THR A 87 17.10 12.04 -2.09
N TYR A 88 17.19 12.30 -3.39
CA TYR A 88 17.83 11.37 -4.31
C TYR A 88 19.34 11.26 -4.05
N PRO A 89 19.96 10.07 -4.17
CA PRO A 89 19.34 8.76 -4.39
C PRO A 89 18.87 8.14 -3.07
N ASP A 90 17.68 7.54 -3.09
CA ASP A 90 17.14 6.71 -2.00
C ASP A 90 16.10 5.74 -2.56
N THR A 91 15.74 4.72 -1.79
CA THR A 91 14.61 3.84 -2.05
C THR A 91 13.72 3.84 -0.82
N LEU A 92 12.43 4.11 -1.01
CA LEU A 92 11.45 3.99 0.04
C LEU A 92 10.84 2.59 0.02
N LEU A 93 10.82 1.93 1.18
CA LEU A 93 10.01 0.74 1.44
C LEU A 93 8.70 1.21 2.07
N LEU A 94 7.60 1.04 1.34
CA LEU A 94 6.27 1.43 1.80
C LEU A 94 5.55 0.21 2.36
N GLY A 95 5.50 0.11 3.68
CA GLY A 95 4.59 -0.83 4.33
C GLY A 95 3.15 -0.33 4.19
N VAL A 96 2.24 -1.20 3.76
CA VAL A 96 0.80 -0.90 3.64
C VAL A 96 -0.03 -2.00 4.30
N ARG A 97 -1.02 -1.59 5.10
CA ARG A 97 -1.97 -2.50 5.77
C ARG A 97 -3.32 -1.85 5.97
N CYS A 98 -4.32 -2.67 6.29
CA CYS A 98 -5.64 -2.24 6.73
C CYS A 98 -5.63 -1.95 8.23
N GLN A 99 -5.84 -0.68 8.58
CA GLN A 99 -6.02 -0.27 9.97
C GLN A 99 -7.43 -0.61 10.48
N ARG A 100 -8.45 -0.33 9.67
CA ARG A 100 -9.87 -0.58 10.02
C ARG A 100 -10.67 -1.06 8.83
N LEU A 101 -11.47 -2.11 9.03
CA LEU A 101 -12.33 -2.71 8.02
C LEU A 101 -13.82 -2.41 8.29
N GLY A 102 -14.29 -1.32 7.71
CA GLY A 102 -15.71 -0.92 7.75
C GLY A 102 -16.60 -1.77 6.83
N ASN A 103 -17.89 -1.45 6.79
CA ASN A 103 -18.86 -2.19 5.96
C ASN A 103 -18.60 -2.01 4.44
N THR A 104 -18.39 -0.77 4.01
CA THR A 104 -18.17 -0.40 2.60
C THR A 104 -16.83 0.29 2.38
N SER A 105 -15.96 0.31 3.39
CA SER A 105 -14.73 1.09 3.37
C SER A 105 -13.58 0.38 4.07
N ILE A 106 -12.36 0.71 3.65
CA ILE A 106 -11.11 0.27 4.26
C ILE A 106 -10.36 1.54 4.65
N ALA A 107 -10.04 1.69 5.94
CA ALA A 107 -9.02 2.62 6.37
C ALA A 107 -7.66 1.93 6.28
N MET A 108 -6.76 2.51 5.48
CA MET A 108 -5.43 2.01 5.23
C MET A 108 -4.42 2.91 5.92
N GLU A 109 -3.33 2.32 6.40
CA GLU A 109 -2.18 3.04 6.90
C GLU A 109 -0.92 2.65 6.12
N TYR A 110 -0.01 3.60 6.01
CA TYR A 110 1.23 3.47 5.26
C TYR A 110 2.41 3.97 6.10
N SER A 111 3.52 3.25 6.04
CA SER A 111 4.80 3.66 6.63
C SER A 111 5.86 3.70 5.55
N TYR A 112 6.59 4.82 5.46
CA TYR A 112 7.65 5.03 4.48
C TYR A 112 8.99 4.89 5.18
N TYR A 113 9.72 3.81 4.90
CA TYR A 113 11.06 3.59 5.41
C TYR A 113 12.09 3.96 4.34
N SER A 114 13.03 4.83 4.69
CA SER A 114 14.18 5.17 3.84
C SER A 114 15.29 4.16 4.03
N THR A 115 15.78 3.56 2.94
CA THR A 115 16.93 2.65 2.99
C THR A 115 18.24 3.41 3.16
N ALA A 116 18.35 4.65 2.67
CA ALA A 116 19.52 5.49 2.89
C ALA A 116 19.64 5.98 4.34
N GLN A 117 18.51 6.28 4.99
CA GLN A 117 18.48 6.83 6.36
C GLN A 117 18.22 5.79 7.44
N ASN A 118 17.84 4.56 7.06
CA ASN A 118 17.49 3.45 7.95
C ASN A 118 16.42 3.78 9.00
N LYS A 119 15.35 4.49 8.61
CA LYS A 119 14.26 4.88 9.50
C LYS A 119 12.97 5.21 8.76
N ILE A 120 11.88 5.28 9.51
CA ILE A 120 10.62 5.84 9.03
C ILE A 120 10.78 7.35 8.81
N VAL A 121 10.49 7.80 7.60
CA VAL A 121 10.62 9.21 7.17
C VAL A 121 9.27 9.88 6.95
N ALA A 122 8.21 9.09 6.75
CA ALA A 122 6.84 9.56 6.70
C ALA A 122 5.86 8.45 7.13
N THR A 123 4.67 8.85 7.54
CA THR A 123 3.52 7.97 7.78
C THR A 123 2.30 8.56 7.10
N ALA A 124 1.42 7.74 6.54
CA ALA A 124 0.20 8.22 5.89
C ALA A 124 -1.00 7.34 6.23
N ASP A 125 -2.19 7.88 6.00
CA ASP A 125 -3.44 7.15 6.07
C ASP A 125 -4.34 7.51 4.87
N ALA A 126 -5.26 6.60 4.56
CA ALA A 126 -6.24 6.79 3.52
C ALA A 126 -7.54 6.05 3.86
N VAL A 127 -8.68 6.61 3.47
CA VAL A 127 -9.96 5.90 3.50
C VAL A 127 -10.41 5.64 2.07
N VAL A 128 -10.57 4.36 1.75
CA VAL A 128 -11.05 3.89 0.45
C VAL A 128 -12.46 3.38 0.63
N VAL A 129 -13.38 3.80 -0.24
CA VAL A 129 -14.77 3.37 -0.23
C VAL A 129 -15.05 2.55 -1.49
N ARG A 130 -15.64 1.36 -1.31
CA ARG A 130 -16.11 0.54 -2.42
C ARG A 130 -17.43 1.08 -2.93
N LEU A 131 -17.52 1.21 -4.24
CA LEU A 131 -18.73 1.60 -4.95
C LEU A 131 -19.29 0.43 -5.75
N ASP A 132 -20.53 0.56 -6.17
CA ASP A 132 -21.10 -0.23 -7.24
C ASP A 132 -20.41 0.04 -8.59
N SER A 133 -20.71 -0.79 -9.58
CA SER A 133 -20.09 -0.71 -10.91
C SER A 133 -20.43 0.57 -11.67
N ASP A 134 -21.51 1.28 -11.31
CA ASP A 134 -21.87 2.57 -11.92
C ASP A 134 -21.32 3.78 -11.16
N GLY A 135 -20.68 3.56 -10.01
CA GLY A 135 -19.99 4.56 -9.19
C GLY A 135 -20.92 5.48 -8.40
N LYS A 136 -22.21 5.14 -8.24
CA LYS A 136 -23.21 6.01 -7.60
C LYS A 136 -23.58 5.57 -6.18
N GLY A 137 -23.49 4.28 -5.90
CA GLY A 137 -23.84 3.68 -4.61
C GLY A 137 -22.63 3.10 -3.90
N LYS A 138 -22.70 3.04 -2.56
CA LYS A 138 -21.72 2.29 -1.76
C LYS A 138 -22.04 0.80 -1.83
N LEU A 139 -21.03 -0.03 -2.04
CA LEU A 139 -21.17 -1.48 -2.10
C LEU A 139 -20.48 -2.11 -0.88
N PRO A 140 -21.17 -2.94 -0.07
CA PRO A 140 -20.53 -3.67 1.01
C PRO A 140 -19.44 -4.63 0.53
N TRP A 141 -18.43 -4.84 1.37
CA TRP A 141 -17.49 -5.94 1.18
C TRP A 141 -18.19 -7.28 1.45
N THR A 142 -17.99 -8.27 0.58
CA THR A 142 -18.56 -9.61 0.77
C THR A 142 -17.92 -10.32 1.94
N ALA A 143 -18.59 -11.32 2.51
CA ALA A 143 -18.02 -12.11 3.60
C ALA A 143 -16.68 -12.76 3.21
N GLU A 144 -16.55 -13.16 1.93
CA GLU A 144 -15.35 -13.80 1.40
C GLU A 144 -14.18 -12.82 1.28
N GLU A 145 -14.40 -11.62 0.75
CA GLU A 145 -13.37 -10.56 0.66
C GLU A 145 -12.88 -10.15 2.05
N ARG A 146 -13.81 -9.99 3.00
CA ARG A 146 -13.48 -9.69 4.40
C ARG A 146 -12.63 -10.81 5.00
N ALA A 147 -12.99 -12.07 4.76
CA ALA A 147 -12.22 -13.21 5.25
C ALA A 147 -10.80 -13.25 4.65
N ARG A 148 -10.64 -12.99 3.34
CA ARG A 148 -9.33 -12.91 2.69
C ARG A 148 -8.47 -11.81 3.30
N LEU A 149 -9.05 -10.62 3.52
CA LEU A 149 -8.36 -9.49 4.13
C LEU A 149 -7.87 -9.82 5.54
N LEU A 150 -8.77 -10.32 6.40
CA LEU A 150 -8.43 -10.68 7.77
C LEU A 150 -7.37 -11.79 7.83
N ALA A 151 -7.45 -12.77 6.93
CA ALA A 151 -6.47 -13.84 6.84
C ALA A 151 -5.08 -13.33 6.37
N LEU A 152 -5.04 -12.34 5.47
CA LEU A 152 -3.78 -11.70 5.07
C LEU A 152 -3.15 -10.96 6.25
N GLU A 153 -3.90 -10.11 6.94
CA GLU A 153 -3.40 -9.31 8.07
C GLU A 153 -2.92 -10.18 9.24
N ALA A 154 -3.67 -11.24 9.57
CA ALA A 154 -3.33 -12.15 10.65
C ALA A 154 -1.97 -12.86 10.44
N LYS A 155 -1.57 -13.12 9.18
CA LYS A 155 -0.25 -13.71 8.89
C LYS A 155 0.93 -12.83 9.34
N PHE A 156 0.70 -11.53 9.49
CA PHE A 156 1.71 -10.55 9.89
C PHE A 156 1.46 -10.00 11.31
N GLY A 157 0.65 -10.72 12.10
CA GLY A 157 0.37 -10.37 13.49
C GLY A 157 -0.43 -9.08 13.66
N HIS A 158 -1.17 -8.67 12.62
CA HIS A 158 -2.05 -7.50 12.66
C HIS A 158 -3.51 -7.92 12.65
N THR A 159 -4.37 -7.14 13.31
CA THR A 159 -5.83 -7.34 13.29
C THR A 159 -6.49 -5.99 13.08
N PRO A 160 -7.17 -5.76 11.94
CA PRO A 160 -7.89 -4.53 11.69
C PRO A 160 -8.99 -4.27 12.74
N GLU A 161 -9.20 -3.00 13.05
CA GLU A 161 -10.35 -2.53 13.83
C GLU A 161 -11.67 -2.66 13.03
N TYR A 162 -12.81 -2.53 13.70
CA TYR A 162 -14.16 -2.55 13.10
C TYR A 162 -14.90 -1.23 13.28
#